data_AF-A0A266Q3U8-F1
#
_entry.id   AF-A0A266Q3U8-F1
#
_cell.length_a   1.000
_cell.length_b   1.000
_cell.length_c   1.000
_cell.angle_alpha   90.00
_cell.angle_beta   90.00
_cell.angle_gamma   90.00
#
_symmetry.space_group_name_H-M   'P 1'
#
loop_
_entity.id
_entity.type
_entity.pdbx_description
1 polymer ?
#
loop_
_entity_poly.entity_id
_entity_poly.type
_entity_poly.pdbx_seq_one_letter_code
_entity_poly.pdbx_strand_id
1 'polypeptide(L)'
;MDTGVAIHLLVMGIIKPSLLLLVILLLWIFVRNRSAALQHFVLSLGFVGILLLPLLASLTPIIPLRIESFWGSSAWFFFDLLVQASAWLESELSSSQWLIVAACYLLPATSMLFYLLLGVIGLWRQLACAQKVTDAKLLAQVTALVELVDVNRPIRLFIAKDIDSPRTWGVFNPVILLPRAALLWDEDKQLSVLMHELGHIARWDWLVSLVVKITCAIFWFLLPIWWLAYRLYQQAEIACDDYIYKLRDKHLVYAQNLLAIAAAQTHHPIDDGSLQMRGHSAIHQRIMAVLDKQRPHHPVALESAQYWVLVSGLVLVVFSGLQWMPLQAQMNASAAQQLIIQWQQQQELLPTSTESRSELFSWALVQSLKPASTPAPEPIELIEQLQVVGVKPDKAELAALERVALTNNQSLSVPRIQIEGYLPLKLVTPEYPQIALNRGIEGWVQVEFTIDTTGFIINPHIVAHSPSGIFDRSVLQALRKSYYRPQLFDGQPIVVQGVTELFRFTLQHDVPPHAHSFSDVAPRRR
;
A
#
# COMPACT_ATOMS: atom_id res chain seq x y z
N MET A 1 -19.05 5.83 7.15
CA MET A 1 -18.16 4.74 6.71
C MET A 1 -16.80 5.05 7.28
N ASP A 2 -16.15 4.06 7.90
CA ASP A 2 -14.84 4.27 8.54
C ASP A 2 -13.80 4.68 7.49
N THR A 3 -12.94 5.64 7.83
CA THR A 3 -11.86 6.16 6.95
C THR A 3 -10.90 5.08 6.44
N GLY A 4 -10.94 3.88 7.02
CA GLY A 4 -10.21 2.72 6.54
C GLY A 4 -10.74 2.15 5.21
N VAL A 5 -12.01 2.37 4.86
CA VAL A 5 -12.64 1.75 3.69
C VAL A 5 -12.17 2.40 2.39
N ALA A 6 -12.15 3.72 2.23
CA ALA A 6 -11.64 4.31 0.99
C ALA A 6 -10.13 4.17 0.85
N ILE A 7 -9.36 4.23 1.94
CA ILE A 7 -7.92 3.94 1.87
C ILE A 7 -7.71 2.52 1.32
N HIS A 8 -8.48 1.55 1.81
CA HIS A 8 -8.43 0.19 1.30
C HIS A 8 -8.85 0.09 -0.19
N LEU A 9 -9.91 0.79 -0.60
CA LEU A 9 -10.36 0.82 -2.00
C LEU A 9 -9.34 1.49 -2.94
N LEU A 10 -8.70 2.58 -2.53
CA LEU A 10 -7.68 3.27 -3.32
C LEU A 10 -6.44 2.39 -3.48
N VAL A 11 -5.98 1.79 -2.39
CA VAL A 11 -4.83 0.88 -2.39
C VAL A 11 -5.11 -0.33 -3.30
N MET A 12 -6.24 -1.00 -3.12
CA MET A 12 -6.58 -2.20 -3.88
C MET A 12 -6.98 -1.92 -5.34
N GLY A 13 -7.64 -0.79 -5.59
CA GLY A 13 -8.21 -0.46 -6.91
C GLY A 13 -7.27 0.33 -7.82
N ILE A 14 -6.38 1.16 -7.27
CA ILE A 14 -5.52 2.06 -8.06
C ILE A 14 -4.04 1.72 -7.86
N ILE A 15 -3.55 1.73 -6.61
CA ILE A 15 -2.11 1.64 -6.35
C ILE A 15 -1.57 0.25 -6.73
N LYS A 16 -2.16 -0.83 -6.21
CA LYS A 16 -1.66 -2.18 -6.48
C LYS A 16 -1.72 -2.55 -7.97
N PRO A 17 -2.84 -2.33 -8.70
CA PRO A 17 -2.89 -2.62 -10.13
C PRO A 17 -1.91 -1.76 -10.94
N SER A 18 -1.71 -0.49 -10.57
CA SER A 18 -0.75 0.39 -11.25
C SER A 18 0.70 -0.06 -11.07
N LEU A 19 1.08 -0.48 -9.85
CA LEU A 19 2.40 -1.04 -9.59
C LEU A 19 2.60 -2.37 -10.31
N LEU A 20 1.57 -3.22 -10.33
CA LEU A 20 1.62 -4.49 -11.07
C LEU A 20 1.76 -4.25 -12.59
N LEU A 21 1.06 -3.27 -13.15
CA LEU A 21 1.24 -2.83 -14.54
C LEU A 21 2.67 -2.37 -14.82
N LEU A 22 3.29 -1.63 -13.90
CA LEU A 22 4.69 -1.22 -14.03
C LEU A 22 5.63 -2.42 -14.04
N VAL A 23 5.42 -3.40 -13.16
CA VAL A 23 6.19 -4.65 -13.16
C VAL A 23 6.00 -5.41 -14.48
N ILE A 24 4.77 -5.55 -14.96
CA ILE A 24 4.48 -6.20 -16.25
C ILE A 24 5.19 -5.48 -17.41
N LEU A 25 5.20 -4.14 -17.40
CA LEU A 25 5.93 -3.33 -18.38
C LEU A 25 7.44 -3.62 -18.32
N LEU A 26 8.04 -3.66 -17.13
CA LEU A 26 9.46 -3.96 -16.95
C LEU A 26 9.81 -5.38 -17.41
N LEU A 27 8.98 -6.37 -17.06
CA LEU A 27 9.13 -7.74 -17.52
C LEU A 27 9.03 -7.82 -19.05
N TRP A 28 8.07 -7.10 -19.65
CA TRP A 28 7.95 -7.02 -21.12
C TRP A 28 9.18 -6.38 -21.77
N ILE A 29 9.70 -5.27 -21.22
CA ILE A 29 10.94 -4.63 -21.72
C ILE A 29 12.11 -5.62 -21.66
N PHE A 30 12.21 -6.42 -20.61
CA PHE A 30 13.25 -7.44 -20.46
C PHE A 30 13.13 -8.55 -21.52
N VAL A 31 11.91 -8.96 -21.90
CA VAL A 31 11.69 -9.97 -22.94
C VAL A 31 11.52 -9.41 -24.35
N ARG A 32 11.66 -8.10 -24.57
CA ARG A 32 11.40 -7.45 -25.88
C ARG A 32 12.25 -7.96 -27.04
N ASN A 33 13.42 -8.54 -26.76
CA ASN A 33 14.33 -9.12 -27.75
C ASN A 33 14.14 -10.64 -27.91
N ARG A 34 13.19 -11.24 -27.19
CA ARG A 34 12.84 -12.67 -27.28
C ARG A 34 11.72 -12.88 -28.29
N SER A 35 11.34 -14.15 -28.53
CA SER A 35 10.28 -14.50 -29.49
C SER A 35 8.97 -13.78 -29.17
N ALA A 36 8.18 -13.44 -30.19
CA ALA A 36 6.88 -12.78 -29.94
C ALA A 36 5.93 -13.69 -29.16
N ALA A 37 6.08 -15.01 -29.30
CA ALA A 37 5.32 -15.99 -28.54
C ALA A 37 5.59 -15.82 -27.03
N LEU A 38 6.86 -15.62 -26.64
CA LEU A 38 7.22 -15.37 -25.24
C LEU A 38 6.73 -14.00 -24.77
N GLN A 39 6.88 -12.96 -25.58
CA GLN A 39 6.38 -11.62 -25.24
C GLN A 39 4.87 -11.64 -24.98
N HIS A 40 4.11 -12.29 -25.86
CA HIS A 40 2.68 -12.50 -25.68
C HIS A 40 2.38 -13.30 -24.42
N PHE A 41 3.11 -14.38 -24.15
CA PHE A 41 2.90 -15.23 -22.98
C PHE A 41 3.11 -14.46 -21.66
N VAL A 42 4.20 -13.69 -21.55
CA VAL A 42 4.48 -12.86 -20.37
C VAL A 42 3.41 -11.78 -20.18
N LEU A 43 2.98 -11.11 -21.24
CA LEU A 43 1.89 -10.15 -21.16
C LEU A 43 0.57 -10.81 -20.74
N SER A 44 0.27 -12.01 -21.28
CA SER A 44 -0.93 -12.78 -20.93
C SER A 44 -0.98 -13.12 -19.45
N LEU A 45 0.13 -13.60 -18.89
CA LEU A 45 0.27 -13.85 -17.45
C LEU A 45 0.08 -12.57 -16.62
N GLY A 46 0.59 -11.44 -17.11
CA GLY A 46 0.38 -10.13 -16.49
C GLY A 46 -1.10 -9.74 -16.40
N PHE A 47 -1.85 -9.86 -17.49
CA PHE A 47 -3.29 -9.57 -17.51
C PHE A 47 -4.09 -10.51 -16.61
N VAL A 48 -3.78 -11.81 -16.62
CA VAL A 48 -4.38 -12.78 -15.68
C VAL A 48 -4.06 -12.39 -14.23
N GLY A 49 -2.82 -11.99 -13.95
CA GLY A 49 -2.40 -11.53 -12.63
C GLY A 49 -3.17 -10.31 -12.14
N ILE A 50 -3.36 -9.29 -13.01
CA ILE A 50 -4.16 -8.10 -12.67
C ILE A 50 -5.62 -8.48 -12.38
N LEU A 51 -6.21 -9.35 -13.18
CA LEU A 51 -7.59 -9.78 -12.99
C LEU A 51 -7.79 -10.58 -11.69
N LEU A 52 -6.82 -11.42 -11.31
CA LEU A 52 -6.87 -12.25 -10.10
C LEU A 52 -6.44 -11.50 -8.83
N LEU A 53 -5.80 -10.35 -8.96
CA LEU A 53 -5.24 -9.59 -7.83
C LEU A 53 -6.28 -9.28 -6.73
N PRO A 54 -7.51 -8.80 -7.02
CA PRO A 54 -8.50 -8.52 -5.98
C PRO A 54 -8.95 -9.78 -5.23
N LEU A 55 -9.09 -10.89 -5.96
CA LEU A 55 -9.50 -12.18 -5.40
C LEU A 55 -8.41 -12.73 -4.47
N LEU A 56 -7.15 -12.67 -4.89
CA LEU A 56 -6.03 -13.18 -4.10
C LEU A 56 -5.74 -12.31 -2.88
N ALA A 57 -5.84 -10.98 -3.01
CA ALA A 57 -5.67 -10.06 -1.88
C ALA A 57 -6.68 -10.31 -0.74
N SER A 58 -7.85 -10.88 -1.05
CA SER A 58 -8.86 -11.29 -0.06
C SER A 58 -8.48 -12.60 0.67
N LEU A 59 -7.70 -13.46 0.02
CA LEU A 59 -7.35 -14.79 0.52
C LEU A 59 -6.00 -14.82 1.26
N THR A 60 -5.08 -13.91 0.96
CA THR A 60 -3.73 -13.92 1.54
C THR A 60 -3.70 -13.35 2.97
N PRO A 61 -3.03 -14.02 3.92
CA PRO A 61 -2.82 -13.48 5.26
C PRO A 61 -2.00 -12.18 5.21
N ILE A 62 -2.30 -11.28 6.13
CA ILE A 62 -1.71 -9.94 6.19
C ILE A 62 -0.22 -10.06 6.51
N ILE A 63 0.64 -9.67 5.56
CA ILE A 63 2.09 -9.54 5.80
C ILE A 63 2.37 -8.05 6.03
N PRO A 64 2.59 -7.61 7.28
CA PRO A 64 2.93 -6.21 7.56
C PRO A 64 4.37 -5.96 7.10
N LEU A 65 4.54 -5.42 5.90
CA LEU A 65 5.84 -4.94 5.44
C LEU A 65 6.10 -3.56 6.02
N ARG A 66 7.02 -3.50 7.00
CA ARG A 66 7.50 -2.24 7.57
C ARG A 66 8.43 -1.57 6.57
N ILE A 67 7.90 -0.66 5.75
CA ILE A 67 8.73 0.19 4.90
C ILE A 67 9.23 1.34 5.78
N GLU A 68 10.41 1.19 6.37
CA GLU A 68 11.12 2.35 6.93
C GLU A 68 11.35 3.35 5.79
N SER A 69 11.22 4.64 6.09
CA SER A 69 11.25 5.76 5.15
C SER A 69 12.57 5.83 4.36
N PHE A 70 12.71 4.98 3.35
CA PHE A 70 13.91 4.87 2.50
C PHE A 70 13.73 5.65 1.18
N TRP A 71 12.49 5.85 0.76
CA TRP A 71 12.15 6.67 -0.40
C TRP A 71 12.19 8.15 0.00
N GLY A 72 12.89 8.99 -0.78
CA GLY A 72 13.00 10.43 -0.51
C GLY A 72 11.64 11.16 -0.47
N SER A 73 11.66 12.41 -0.02
CA SER A 73 10.46 13.25 0.24
C SER A 73 9.44 13.34 -0.90
N SER A 74 9.85 13.11 -2.15
CA SER A 74 8.97 13.21 -3.33
C SER A 74 8.01 12.03 -3.51
N ALA A 75 8.42 10.79 -3.23
CA ALA A 75 7.54 9.62 -3.38
C ALA A 75 6.46 9.59 -2.29
N TRP A 76 6.84 9.99 -1.08
CA TRP A 76 5.91 10.14 0.04
C TRP A 76 4.90 11.26 -0.21
N PHE A 77 5.29 12.35 -0.86
CA PHE A 77 4.37 13.46 -1.16
C PHE A 77 3.16 13.04 -2.00
N PHE A 78 3.37 12.29 -3.10
CA PHE A 78 2.25 11.84 -3.95
C PHE A 78 1.34 10.84 -3.23
N PHE A 79 1.93 9.96 -2.43
CA PHE A 79 1.17 8.98 -1.66
C PHE A 79 0.32 9.67 -0.57
N ASP A 80 0.93 10.59 0.17
CA ASP A 80 0.27 11.38 1.20
C ASP A 80 -0.86 12.23 0.60
N LEU A 81 -0.63 12.84 -0.57
CA LEU A 81 -1.66 13.55 -1.33
C LEU A 81 -2.84 12.64 -1.71
N LEU A 82 -2.58 11.41 -2.16
CA LEU A 82 -3.65 10.45 -2.52
C LEU A 82 -4.44 9.99 -1.29
N VAL A 83 -3.76 9.71 -0.18
CA VAL A 83 -4.40 9.33 1.08
C VAL A 83 -5.25 10.49 1.60
N GLN A 84 -4.70 11.71 1.64
CA GLN A 84 -5.42 12.91 2.04
C GLN A 84 -6.61 13.20 1.13
N ALA A 85 -6.46 13.07 -0.19
CA ALA A 85 -7.55 13.22 -1.13
C ALA A 85 -8.66 12.18 -0.92
N SER A 86 -8.30 10.92 -0.62
CA SER A 86 -9.28 9.86 -0.33
C SER A 86 -10.04 10.11 0.97
N ALA A 87 -9.35 10.53 2.03
CA ALA A 87 -9.94 10.85 3.31
C ALA A 87 -10.85 12.09 3.20
N TRP A 88 -10.42 13.10 2.42
CA TRP A 88 -11.23 14.27 2.13
C TRP A 88 -12.49 13.92 1.32
N LEU A 89 -12.37 13.06 0.30
CA LEU A 89 -13.53 12.57 -0.46
C LEU A 89 -14.53 11.86 0.47
N GLU A 90 -14.06 11.03 1.40
CA GLU A 90 -14.93 10.38 2.38
C GLU A 90 -15.59 11.33 3.37
N SER A 91 -14.90 12.37 3.83
CA SER A 91 -15.46 13.31 4.81
C SER A 91 -16.52 14.23 4.20
N GLU A 92 -16.34 14.61 2.93
CA GLU A 92 -17.14 15.67 2.31
C GLU A 92 -18.28 15.13 1.43
N LEU A 93 -18.17 13.90 0.92
CA LEU A 93 -19.18 13.32 0.05
C LEU A 93 -20.38 12.78 0.83
N SER A 94 -21.54 13.38 0.58
CA SER A 94 -22.84 12.82 0.99
C SER A 94 -23.16 11.49 0.29
N SER A 95 -24.09 10.71 0.84
CA SER A 95 -24.48 9.40 0.27
C SER A 95 -24.97 9.48 -1.18
N SER A 96 -25.63 10.57 -1.57
CA SER A 96 -26.08 10.78 -2.96
C SER A 96 -24.91 11.05 -3.91
N GLN A 97 -23.85 11.71 -3.46
CA GLN A 97 -22.66 11.95 -4.28
C GLN A 97 -21.82 10.67 -4.46
N TRP A 98 -21.79 9.77 -3.47
CA TRP A 98 -21.20 8.43 -3.63
C TRP A 98 -21.89 7.61 -4.72
N LEU A 99 -23.21 7.74 -4.88
CA LEU A 99 -23.94 7.11 -6.00
C LEU A 99 -23.49 7.66 -7.35
N ILE A 100 -23.18 8.96 -7.44
CA ILE A 100 -22.65 9.58 -8.67
C ILE A 100 -21.27 9.01 -8.99
N VAL A 101 -20.37 8.95 -8.00
CA VAL A 101 -19.02 8.35 -8.19
C VAL A 101 -19.11 6.90 -8.63
N ALA A 102 -19.97 6.10 -7.97
CA ALA A 102 -20.22 4.72 -8.35
C ALA A 102 -20.79 4.61 -9.77
N ALA A 103 -21.73 5.47 -10.16
CA ALA A 103 -22.28 5.51 -11.51
C ALA A 103 -21.22 5.87 -12.56
N CYS A 104 -20.37 6.87 -12.29
CA CYS A 104 -19.27 7.25 -13.16
C CYS A 104 -18.27 6.11 -13.40
N TYR A 105 -18.05 5.25 -12.40
CA TYR A 105 -17.21 4.05 -12.55
C TYR A 105 -17.95 2.91 -13.26
N LEU A 106 -19.18 2.59 -12.84
CA LEU A 106 -19.93 1.41 -13.29
C LEU A 106 -20.49 1.58 -14.71
N LEU A 107 -20.92 2.77 -15.12
CA LEU A 107 -21.51 2.98 -16.44
C LEU A 107 -20.55 2.62 -17.59
N PRO A 108 -19.30 3.11 -17.65
CA PRO A 108 -18.35 2.70 -18.69
C PRO A 108 -18.00 1.21 -18.60
N ALA A 109 -17.73 0.70 -17.40
CA ALA A 109 -17.34 -0.69 -17.19
C ALA A 109 -18.44 -1.67 -17.65
N THR A 110 -19.69 -1.42 -17.24
CA THR A 110 -20.85 -2.25 -17.63
C THR A 110 -21.17 -2.11 -19.11
N SER A 111 -21.06 -0.91 -19.69
CA SER A 111 -21.23 -0.69 -21.13
C SER A 111 -20.21 -1.50 -21.94
N MET A 112 -18.93 -1.48 -21.55
CA MET A 112 -17.88 -2.28 -22.20
C MET A 112 -18.11 -3.78 -22.08
N LEU A 113 -18.49 -4.27 -20.90
CA LEU A 113 -18.83 -5.68 -20.68
C LEU A 113 -20.07 -6.11 -21.46
N PHE A 114 -21.07 -5.23 -21.56
CA PHE A 114 -22.26 -5.46 -22.38
C PHE A 114 -21.90 -5.53 -23.87
N TYR A 115 -21.05 -4.63 -24.37
CA TYR A 115 -20.57 -4.67 -25.75
C TYR A 115 -19.76 -5.94 -26.05
N LEU A 116 -18.95 -6.39 -25.09
CA LEU A 116 -18.24 -7.66 -25.17
C LEU A 116 -19.22 -8.85 -25.24
N LEU A 117 -20.26 -8.85 -24.40
CA LEU A 117 -21.31 -9.85 -24.41
C LEU A 117 -22.05 -9.90 -25.76
N LEU A 118 -22.44 -8.73 -26.29
CA LEU A 118 -23.05 -8.63 -27.62
C LEU A 118 -22.13 -9.16 -28.72
N GLY A 119 -20.82 -8.87 -28.64
CA GLY A 119 -19.82 -9.41 -29.56
C GLY A 119 -19.75 -10.95 -29.52
N VAL A 120 -19.73 -11.53 -28.32
CA VAL A 120 -19.75 -12.99 -28.13
C VAL A 120 -21.05 -13.59 -28.67
N ILE A 121 -22.21 -13.01 -28.35
CA ILE A 121 -23.51 -13.43 -28.89
C ILE A 121 -23.53 -13.33 -30.41
N GLY A 122 -22.93 -12.29 -30.99
CA GLY A 122 -22.76 -12.12 -32.42
C GLY A 122 -21.99 -13.27 -33.07
N LEU A 123 -20.89 -13.74 -32.44
CA LEU A 123 -20.15 -14.92 -32.91
C LEU A 123 -20.99 -16.19 -32.87
N TRP A 124 -21.78 -16.40 -31.80
CA TRP A 124 -22.70 -17.55 -31.72
C TRP A 124 -23.78 -17.49 -32.79
N ARG A 125 -24.32 -16.31 -33.07
CA ARG A 125 -25.31 -16.11 -34.14
C ARG A 125 -24.71 -16.39 -35.52
N GLN A 126 -23.48 -15.95 -35.76
CA GLN A 126 -22.75 -16.26 -37.01
C GLN A 126 -22.54 -17.77 -37.17
N LEU A 127 -22.17 -18.46 -36.08
CA LEU A 127 -22.03 -19.91 -36.10
C LEU A 127 -23.33 -20.64 -36.40
N ALA A 128 -24.44 -20.17 -35.83
CA ALA A 128 -25.76 -20.78 -36.04
C ALA A 128 -26.21 -20.68 -37.50
N CYS A 129 -25.80 -19.64 -38.22
CA CYS A 129 -26.05 -19.48 -39.66
C CYS A 129 -24.98 -20.12 -40.55
N ALA A 130 -23.88 -20.61 -39.97
CA ALA A 130 -22.76 -21.16 -40.74
C ALA A 130 -23.00 -22.62 -41.14
N GLN A 131 -22.39 -23.03 -42.25
CA GLN A 131 -22.46 -24.40 -42.75
C GLN A 131 -21.19 -25.15 -42.37
N LYS A 132 -21.34 -26.37 -41.85
CA LYS A 132 -20.19 -27.24 -41.54
C LYS A 132 -19.49 -27.62 -42.85
N VAL A 133 -18.15 -27.59 -42.86
CA VAL A 133 -17.38 -28.03 -44.02
C VAL A 133 -17.50 -29.54 -44.22
N THR A 134 -17.85 -29.95 -45.43
CA THR A 134 -17.93 -31.35 -45.86
C THR A 134 -16.85 -31.72 -46.88
N ASP A 135 -16.06 -30.75 -47.36
CA ASP A 135 -14.99 -30.99 -48.32
C ASP A 135 -13.87 -31.83 -47.69
N ALA A 136 -13.70 -33.06 -48.21
CA ALA A 136 -12.73 -34.02 -47.72
C ALA A 136 -11.28 -33.51 -47.84
N LYS A 137 -10.95 -32.74 -48.90
CA LYS A 137 -9.61 -32.22 -49.12
C LYS A 137 -9.24 -31.20 -48.04
N LEU A 138 -10.15 -30.25 -47.78
CA LEU A 138 -9.95 -29.21 -46.78
C LEU A 138 -9.90 -29.79 -45.36
N LEU A 139 -10.74 -30.79 -45.05
CA LEU A 139 -10.70 -31.50 -43.79
C LEU A 139 -9.38 -32.27 -43.59
N ALA A 140 -8.86 -32.92 -44.64
CA ALA A 140 -7.56 -33.60 -44.60
C ALA A 140 -6.41 -32.61 -44.37
N GLN A 141 -6.43 -31.46 -45.03
CA GLN A 141 -5.44 -30.38 -44.81
C GLN A 141 -5.46 -29.89 -43.37
N VAL A 142 -6.63 -29.56 -42.81
CA VAL A 142 -6.74 -29.13 -41.41
C VAL A 142 -6.24 -30.21 -40.46
N THR A 143 -6.57 -31.48 -40.71
CA THR A 143 -6.10 -32.60 -39.87
C THR A 143 -4.57 -32.70 -39.86
N ALA A 144 -3.93 -32.61 -41.03
CA ALA A 144 -2.47 -32.62 -41.14
C ALA A 144 -1.82 -31.40 -40.47
N LEU A 145 -2.44 -30.22 -40.57
CA LEU A 145 -1.94 -29.02 -39.91
C LEU A 145 -2.11 -29.08 -38.38
N VAL A 146 -3.20 -29.65 -37.89
CA VAL A 146 -3.45 -29.86 -36.46
C VAL A 146 -2.36 -30.74 -35.83
N GLU A 147 -1.97 -31.80 -36.53
CA GLU A 147 -0.87 -32.68 -36.13
C GLU A 147 0.48 -31.94 -36.13
N LEU A 148 0.75 -31.12 -37.17
CA LEU A 148 1.97 -30.32 -37.26
C LEU A 148 2.08 -29.22 -36.17
N VAL A 149 0.94 -28.70 -35.71
CA VAL A 149 0.87 -27.66 -34.67
C VAL A 149 0.84 -28.26 -33.26
N ASP A 150 0.60 -29.57 -33.12
CA ASP A 150 0.43 -30.31 -31.85
C ASP A 150 -0.79 -29.83 -31.04
N VAL A 151 -1.95 -29.70 -31.71
CA VAL A 151 -3.21 -29.29 -31.06
C VAL A 151 -4.05 -30.51 -30.68
N ASN A 152 -4.09 -30.83 -29.39
CA ASN A 152 -4.85 -31.98 -28.85
C ASN A 152 -6.37 -31.75 -28.69
N ARG A 153 -6.95 -30.72 -29.33
CA ARG A 153 -8.37 -30.35 -29.19
C ARG A 153 -9.12 -30.58 -30.50
N PRO A 154 -10.36 -31.11 -30.46
CA PRO A 154 -11.15 -31.31 -31.67
C PRO A 154 -11.59 -29.95 -32.26
N ILE A 155 -11.13 -29.67 -33.48
CA ILE A 155 -11.40 -28.41 -34.17
C ILE A 155 -12.64 -28.56 -35.07
N ARG A 156 -13.55 -27.60 -34.99
CA ARG A 156 -14.73 -27.56 -35.84
C ARG A 156 -14.55 -26.52 -36.95
N LEU A 157 -14.67 -26.96 -38.19
CA LEU A 157 -14.52 -26.11 -39.37
C LEU A 157 -15.88 -25.76 -39.99
N PHE A 158 -16.13 -24.48 -40.18
CA PHE A 158 -17.36 -23.94 -40.74
C PHE A 158 -17.08 -22.91 -41.84
N ILE A 159 -18.04 -22.73 -42.74
CA ILE A 159 -18.04 -21.70 -43.77
C ILE A 159 -19.24 -20.77 -43.55
N ALA A 160 -18.98 -19.47 -43.56
CA ALA A 160 -20.01 -18.42 -43.52
C ALA A 160 -20.03 -17.61 -44.83
N LYS A 161 -21.22 -17.11 -45.18
CA LYS A 161 -21.43 -16.25 -46.35
C LYS A 161 -21.05 -14.78 -46.08
N ASP A 162 -21.33 -14.28 -44.88
CA ASP A 162 -21.28 -12.86 -44.56
C ASP A 162 -20.05 -12.48 -43.71
N ILE A 163 -18.87 -12.99 -44.08
CA ILE A 163 -17.60 -12.60 -43.45
C ILE A 163 -16.51 -12.33 -44.49
N ASP A 164 -15.71 -11.30 -44.25
CA ASP A 164 -14.63 -10.88 -45.14
C ASP A 164 -13.27 -11.49 -44.77
N SER A 165 -13.13 -11.93 -43.52
CA SER A 165 -11.91 -12.53 -42.98
C SER A 165 -12.22 -13.82 -42.21
N PRO A 166 -11.28 -14.79 -42.18
CA PRO A 166 -11.34 -15.91 -41.26
C PRO A 166 -11.49 -15.44 -39.81
N ARG A 167 -12.15 -16.26 -38.98
CA ARG A 167 -12.34 -15.99 -37.55
C ARG A 167 -12.18 -17.27 -36.76
N THR A 168 -11.49 -17.16 -35.63
CA THR A 168 -11.30 -18.25 -34.67
C THR A 168 -11.83 -17.89 -33.28
N TRP A 169 -12.51 -18.83 -32.64
CA TRP A 169 -12.92 -18.67 -31.24
C TRP A 169 -13.17 -20.00 -30.53
N GLY A 170 -13.26 -19.96 -29.21
CA GLY A 170 -13.57 -21.10 -28.35
C GLY A 170 -12.36 -21.69 -27.63
N VAL A 171 -12.63 -22.41 -26.54
CA VAL A 171 -11.65 -22.94 -25.58
C VAL A 171 -11.47 -24.45 -25.79
N PHE A 172 -12.51 -25.23 -25.48
CA PHE A 172 -12.45 -26.70 -25.54
C PHE A 172 -12.74 -27.28 -26.93
N ASN A 173 -13.68 -26.67 -27.66
CA ASN A 173 -14.06 -27.05 -29.01
C ASN A 173 -13.87 -25.83 -29.93
N PRO A 174 -12.62 -25.48 -30.25
CA PRO A 174 -12.33 -24.29 -31.04
C PRO A 174 -12.98 -24.40 -32.42
N VAL A 175 -13.49 -23.27 -32.88
CA VAL A 175 -14.17 -23.12 -34.16
C VAL A 175 -13.32 -22.27 -35.07
N ILE A 176 -13.06 -22.77 -36.28
CA ILE A 176 -12.51 -21.99 -37.40
C ILE A 176 -13.68 -21.69 -38.34
N LEU A 177 -13.97 -20.42 -38.54
CA LEU A 177 -14.96 -19.95 -39.50
C LEU A 177 -14.27 -19.31 -40.68
N LEU A 178 -14.46 -19.90 -41.86
CA LEU A 178 -13.87 -19.44 -43.10
C LEU A 178 -14.88 -18.65 -43.94
N PRO A 179 -14.44 -17.60 -44.66
CA PRO A 179 -15.27 -16.96 -45.67
C PRO A 179 -15.54 -17.94 -46.81
N ARG A 180 -16.68 -17.81 -47.50
CA ARG A 180 -16.97 -18.64 -48.69
C ARG A 180 -15.90 -18.52 -49.78
N ALA A 181 -15.26 -17.35 -49.88
CA ALA A 181 -14.14 -17.11 -50.77
C ALA A 181 -12.93 -18.02 -50.49
N ALA A 182 -12.80 -18.57 -49.28
CA ALA A 182 -11.72 -19.49 -48.92
C ALA A 182 -11.71 -20.76 -49.77
N LEU A 183 -12.86 -21.21 -50.26
CA LEU A 183 -12.97 -22.36 -51.16
C LEU A 183 -12.32 -22.11 -52.53
N LEU A 184 -12.14 -20.85 -52.93
CA LEU A 184 -11.58 -20.44 -54.20
C LEU A 184 -10.09 -20.07 -54.10
N TRP A 185 -9.54 -20.05 -52.90
CA TRP A 185 -8.12 -19.76 -52.70
C TRP A 185 -7.26 -20.92 -53.24
N ASP A 186 -6.08 -20.56 -53.72
CA ASP A 186 -5.02 -21.50 -54.02
C ASP A 186 -4.57 -22.26 -52.76
N GLU A 187 -3.98 -23.43 -52.96
CA GLU A 187 -3.61 -24.32 -51.85
C GLU A 187 -2.61 -23.67 -50.89
N ASP A 188 -1.66 -22.88 -51.40
CA ASP A 188 -0.64 -22.23 -50.58
C ASP A 188 -1.24 -21.15 -49.69
N LYS A 189 -2.15 -20.33 -50.23
CA LYS A 189 -2.90 -19.36 -49.43
C LYS A 189 -3.81 -20.04 -48.41
N GLN A 190 -4.53 -21.10 -48.78
CA GLN A 190 -5.37 -21.86 -47.85
C GLN A 190 -4.55 -22.42 -46.69
N LEU A 191 -3.43 -23.10 -46.97
CA LEU A 191 -2.54 -23.66 -45.94
C LEU A 191 -1.95 -22.59 -45.04
N SER A 192 -1.51 -21.47 -45.61
CA SER A 192 -0.91 -20.38 -44.83
C SER A 192 -1.92 -19.73 -43.89
N VAL A 193 -3.12 -19.44 -44.38
CA VAL A 193 -4.20 -18.86 -43.56
C VAL A 193 -4.65 -19.83 -42.48
N LEU A 194 -4.85 -21.12 -42.81
CA LEU A 194 -5.22 -22.13 -41.82
C LEU A 194 -4.14 -22.31 -40.75
N MET A 195 -2.86 -22.30 -41.13
CA MET A 195 -1.75 -22.37 -40.17
C MET A 195 -1.74 -21.17 -39.22
N HIS A 196 -2.00 -19.96 -39.74
CA HIS A 196 -2.13 -18.75 -38.92
C HIS A 196 -3.28 -18.86 -37.91
N GLU A 197 -4.48 -19.26 -38.36
CA GLU A 197 -5.66 -19.45 -37.49
C GLU A 197 -5.46 -20.58 -36.45
N LEU A 198 -4.78 -21.65 -36.83
CA LEU A 198 -4.39 -22.72 -35.89
C LEU A 198 -3.41 -22.22 -34.84
N GLY A 199 -2.54 -21.26 -35.18
CA GLY A 199 -1.64 -20.58 -34.23
C GLY A 199 -2.42 -19.91 -33.09
N HIS A 200 -3.50 -19.20 -33.41
CA HIS A 200 -4.38 -18.58 -32.41
C HIS A 200 -5.04 -19.63 -31.50
N ILE A 201 -5.50 -20.74 -32.09
CA ILE A 201 -6.10 -21.84 -31.34
C ILE A 201 -5.07 -22.45 -30.40
N ALA A 202 -3.90 -22.83 -30.91
CA ALA A 202 -2.82 -23.49 -30.16
C ALA A 202 -2.41 -22.69 -28.91
N ARG A 203 -2.37 -21.36 -29.03
CA ARG A 203 -1.95 -20.44 -27.96
C ARG A 203 -3.06 -19.89 -27.08
N TRP A 204 -4.31 -20.31 -27.29
CA TRP A 204 -5.47 -19.85 -26.53
C TRP A 204 -5.75 -18.35 -26.66
N ASP A 205 -5.40 -17.74 -27.79
CA ASP A 205 -5.46 -16.28 -27.99
C ASP A 205 -6.88 -15.74 -27.79
N TRP A 206 -7.92 -16.52 -28.11
CA TRP A 206 -9.31 -16.14 -27.83
C TRP A 206 -9.61 -15.97 -26.33
N LEU A 207 -9.14 -16.91 -25.50
CA LEU A 207 -9.31 -16.84 -24.04
C LEU A 207 -8.52 -15.67 -23.46
N VAL A 208 -7.29 -15.49 -23.93
CA VAL A 208 -6.44 -14.36 -23.54
C VAL A 208 -7.12 -13.04 -23.91
N SER A 209 -7.66 -12.91 -25.13
CA SER A 209 -8.39 -11.72 -25.56
C SER A 209 -9.61 -11.45 -24.67
N LEU A 210 -10.34 -12.49 -24.25
CA LEU A 210 -11.46 -12.34 -23.33
C LEU A 210 -10.99 -11.79 -21.96
N VAL A 211 -9.94 -12.37 -21.39
CA VAL A 211 -9.34 -11.91 -20.13
C VAL A 211 -8.88 -10.46 -20.25
N VAL A 212 -8.16 -10.11 -21.32
CA VAL A 212 -7.68 -8.75 -21.57
C VAL A 212 -8.85 -7.76 -21.65
N LYS A 213 -9.91 -8.07 -22.42
CA LYS A 213 -11.08 -7.19 -22.55
C LYS A 213 -11.82 -7.01 -21.22
N ILE A 214 -11.99 -8.08 -20.44
CA ILE A 214 -12.61 -7.99 -19.10
C ILE A 214 -11.73 -7.14 -18.18
N THR A 215 -10.41 -7.36 -18.18
CA THR A 215 -9.46 -6.59 -17.35
C THR A 215 -9.48 -5.11 -17.74
N CYS A 216 -9.44 -4.79 -19.03
CA CYS A 216 -9.57 -3.42 -19.53
C CYS A 216 -10.92 -2.79 -19.18
N ALA A 217 -12.02 -3.55 -19.14
CA ALA A 217 -13.32 -3.01 -18.75
C ALA A 217 -13.39 -2.70 -17.24
N ILE A 218 -12.80 -3.54 -16.39
CA ILE A 218 -12.75 -3.32 -14.92
C ILE A 218 -11.81 -2.16 -14.58
N PHE A 219 -10.66 -2.09 -15.24
CA PHE A 219 -9.59 -1.12 -15.00
C PHE A 219 -9.51 -0.06 -16.11
N TRP A 220 -10.66 0.32 -16.68
CA TRP A 220 -10.73 1.19 -17.87
C TRP A 220 -10.04 2.55 -17.68
N PHE A 221 -10.02 3.04 -16.44
CA PHE A 221 -9.40 4.29 -16.03
C PHE A 221 -7.87 4.22 -15.95
N LEU A 222 -7.26 3.02 -15.98
CA LEU A 222 -5.80 2.86 -16.01
C LEU A 222 -5.29 2.96 -17.45
N LEU A 223 -4.99 4.18 -17.91
CA LEU A 223 -4.56 4.43 -19.30
C LEU A 223 -3.49 3.45 -19.85
N PRO A 224 -2.43 3.06 -19.09
CA PRO A 224 -1.40 2.15 -19.59
C PRO A 224 -1.92 0.75 -19.97
N ILE A 225 -3.07 0.32 -19.42
CA ILE A 225 -3.62 -1.01 -19.69
C ILE A 225 -4.02 -1.17 -21.16
N TRP A 226 -4.53 -0.11 -21.77
CA TRP A 226 -4.95 -0.09 -23.17
C TRP A 226 -3.76 -0.22 -24.11
N TRP A 227 -2.65 0.43 -23.78
CA TRP A 227 -1.40 0.31 -24.53
C TRP A 227 -0.82 -1.10 -24.42
N LEU A 228 -0.80 -1.69 -23.22
CA LEU A 228 -0.34 -3.08 -23.03
C LEU A 228 -1.24 -4.08 -23.75
N ALA A 229 -2.56 -3.86 -23.77
CA ALA A 229 -3.50 -4.69 -24.50
C ALA A 229 -3.23 -4.62 -26.02
N TYR A 230 -3.02 -3.41 -26.55
CA TYR A 230 -2.62 -3.21 -27.94
C TYR A 230 -1.31 -3.94 -28.28
N ARG A 231 -0.29 -3.85 -27.41
CA ARG A 231 0.96 -4.60 -27.57
C ARG A 231 0.74 -6.11 -27.55
N LEU A 232 -0.10 -6.62 -26.64
CA LEU A 232 -0.43 -8.04 -26.58
C LEU A 232 -1.05 -8.50 -27.91
N TYR A 233 -2.02 -7.76 -28.45
CA TYR A 233 -2.64 -8.11 -29.74
C TYR A 233 -1.64 -8.08 -30.90
N GLN A 234 -0.73 -7.10 -30.96
CA GLN A 234 0.34 -7.10 -31.96
C GLN A 234 1.25 -8.33 -31.85
N GLN A 235 1.65 -8.69 -30.64
CA GLN A 235 2.49 -9.88 -30.42
C GLN A 235 1.73 -11.18 -30.70
N ALA A 236 0.40 -11.20 -30.52
CA ALA A 236 -0.45 -12.34 -30.89
C ALA A 236 -0.34 -12.63 -32.38
N GLU A 237 -0.59 -11.62 -33.23
CA GLU A 237 -0.50 -11.71 -34.69
C GLU A 237 0.89 -12.15 -35.16
N ILE A 238 1.94 -11.47 -34.68
CA ILE A 238 3.32 -11.76 -35.10
C ILE A 238 3.71 -13.20 -34.73
N ALA A 239 3.33 -13.68 -33.55
CA ALA A 239 3.63 -15.05 -33.16
C ALA A 239 2.70 -16.10 -33.77
N CYS A 240 1.56 -15.72 -34.35
CA CYS A 240 0.79 -16.60 -35.22
C CYS A 240 1.42 -16.70 -36.60
N ASP A 241 1.94 -15.57 -37.13
CA ASP A 241 2.73 -15.55 -38.36
C ASP A 241 4.00 -16.41 -38.26
N ASP A 242 4.63 -16.51 -37.09
CA ASP A 242 5.78 -17.39 -36.85
C ASP A 242 5.49 -18.89 -37.12
N TYR A 243 4.22 -19.34 -37.02
CA TYR A 243 3.86 -20.74 -37.33
C TYR A 243 4.06 -21.09 -38.80
N ILE A 244 4.10 -20.10 -39.70
CA ILE A 244 4.36 -20.32 -41.13
C ILE A 244 5.74 -20.96 -41.36
N TYR A 245 6.70 -20.76 -40.45
CA TYR A 245 8.00 -21.42 -40.54
C TYR A 245 7.94 -22.94 -40.41
N LYS A 246 6.87 -23.50 -39.82
CA LYS A 246 6.64 -24.95 -39.81
C LYS A 246 6.32 -25.53 -41.20
N LEU A 247 5.80 -24.70 -42.12
CA LEU A 247 5.39 -25.14 -43.46
C LEU A 247 6.55 -25.24 -44.47
N ARG A 248 7.81 -24.95 -44.06
CA ARG A 248 9.06 -24.91 -44.87
C ARG A 248 8.96 -24.11 -46.17
N ASP A 249 9.83 -23.12 -46.35
CA ASP A 249 9.97 -22.30 -47.58
C ASP A 249 8.74 -21.48 -48.05
N LYS A 250 7.62 -21.52 -47.33
CA LYS A 250 6.39 -20.75 -47.70
C LYS A 250 6.30 -19.33 -47.12
N HIS A 251 7.27 -18.89 -46.31
CA HIS A 251 7.26 -17.57 -45.66
C HIS A 251 7.24 -16.39 -46.65
N LEU A 252 7.90 -16.50 -47.80
CA LEU A 252 7.87 -15.47 -48.85
C LEU A 252 6.50 -15.37 -49.53
N VAL A 253 5.90 -16.52 -49.86
CA VAL A 253 4.55 -16.59 -50.45
C VAL A 253 3.53 -16.01 -49.48
N TYR A 254 3.68 -16.31 -48.19
CA TYR A 254 2.85 -15.72 -47.15
C TYR A 254 2.99 -14.19 -47.06
N ALA A 255 4.23 -13.66 -47.08
CA ALA A 255 4.47 -12.22 -47.07
C ALA A 255 3.86 -11.52 -48.30
N GLN A 256 3.91 -12.16 -49.48
CA GLN A 256 3.24 -11.68 -50.69
C GLN A 256 1.72 -11.66 -50.55
N ASN A 257 1.14 -12.71 -49.95
CA ASN A 257 -0.30 -12.77 -49.66
C ASN A 257 -0.74 -11.66 -48.70
N LEU A 258 0.03 -11.38 -47.65
CA LEU A 258 -0.21 -10.25 -46.74
C LEU A 258 -0.13 -8.90 -47.46
N LEU A 259 0.85 -8.72 -48.35
CA LEU A 259 1.00 -7.51 -49.14
C LEU A 259 -0.17 -7.32 -50.11
N ALA A 260 -0.64 -8.40 -50.75
CA ALA A 260 -1.81 -8.36 -51.63
C ALA A 260 -3.09 -7.98 -50.88
N ILE A 261 -3.28 -8.48 -49.66
CA ILE A 261 -4.39 -8.08 -48.79
C ILE A 261 -4.29 -6.59 -48.44
N ALA A 262 -3.10 -6.11 -48.08
CA ALA A 262 -2.89 -4.69 -47.79
C ALA A 262 -3.18 -3.80 -49.01
N ALA A 263 -2.73 -4.21 -50.19
CA ALA A 263 -2.97 -3.50 -51.45
C ALA A 263 -4.45 -3.51 -51.85
N ALA A 264 -5.20 -4.58 -51.55
CA ALA A 264 -6.63 -4.63 -51.81
C ALA A 264 -7.46 -3.71 -50.88
N GLN A 265 -6.92 -3.33 -49.71
CA GLN A 265 -7.59 -2.47 -48.74
C GLN A 265 -7.41 -0.96 -49.02
N THR A 266 -6.64 -0.56 -50.04
CA THR A 266 -6.32 0.87 -50.31
C THR A 266 -7.45 1.70 -50.91
N HIS A 267 -8.71 1.27 -50.83
CA HIS A 267 -9.88 2.04 -51.27
C HIS A 267 -10.89 2.26 -50.14
N HIS A 268 -10.52 3.09 -49.16
CA HIS A 268 -11.46 3.99 -48.50
C HIS A 268 -10.75 5.33 -48.23
N PRO A 269 -10.92 6.35 -49.09
CA PRO A 269 -10.66 7.72 -48.70
C PRO A 269 -11.87 8.13 -47.85
N ILE A 270 -11.76 8.03 -46.53
CA ILE A 270 -12.69 8.71 -45.63
C ILE A 270 -11.85 9.55 -44.67
N ASP A 271 -12.12 10.84 -44.78
CA ASP A 271 -12.06 11.89 -43.76
C ASP A 271 -11.98 11.43 -42.29
N ASP A 272 -11.53 12.39 -41.49
CA ASP A 272 -12.01 12.67 -40.13
C ASP A 272 -11.10 12.24 -38.96
N GLY A 273 -10.53 13.27 -38.31
CA GLY A 273 -10.57 13.43 -36.85
C GLY A 273 -9.94 12.40 -35.92
N SER A 274 -9.37 11.30 -36.40
CA SER A 274 -8.79 10.29 -35.51
C SER A 274 -7.32 10.60 -35.22
N LEU A 275 -7.02 10.87 -33.94
CA LEU A 275 -5.68 10.86 -33.35
C LEU A 275 -5.08 9.43 -33.41
N GLN A 276 -4.95 8.84 -34.61
CA GLN A 276 -4.14 7.65 -34.79
C GLN A 276 -2.68 8.08 -34.79
N MET A 277 -1.99 7.73 -33.71
CA MET A 277 -0.56 7.92 -33.55
C MET A 277 0.16 7.37 -34.79
N ARG A 278 0.83 8.24 -35.56
CA ARG A 278 1.59 7.90 -36.77
C ARG A 278 2.68 6.86 -36.41
N GLY A 279 2.36 5.59 -36.61
CA GLY A 279 3.28 4.46 -36.58
C GLY A 279 3.16 3.64 -37.86
N HIS A 280 4.08 2.71 -38.10
CA HIS A 280 3.97 1.78 -39.24
C HIS A 280 2.66 1.00 -39.16
N SER A 281 2.02 0.74 -40.31
CA SER A 281 0.77 -0.03 -40.35
C SER A 281 0.97 -1.42 -39.73
N ALA A 282 -0.08 -1.96 -39.08
CA ALA A 282 0.00 -3.28 -38.45
C ALA A 282 0.47 -4.37 -39.43
N ILE A 283 0.06 -4.27 -40.71
CA ILE A 283 0.48 -5.19 -41.76
C ILE A 283 1.96 -5.04 -42.10
N HIS A 284 2.50 -3.81 -42.14
CA HIS A 284 3.93 -3.59 -42.35
C HIS A 284 4.77 -4.27 -41.25
N GLN A 285 4.36 -4.16 -39.99
CA GLN A 285 5.06 -4.82 -38.87
C GLN A 285 5.09 -6.34 -39.02
N ARG A 286 3.96 -6.94 -39.45
CA ARG A 286 3.86 -8.38 -39.71
C ARG A 286 4.76 -8.83 -40.86
N ILE A 287 4.74 -8.13 -41.99
CA ILE A 287 5.60 -8.44 -43.14
C ILE A 287 7.07 -8.36 -42.73
N MET A 288 7.48 -7.30 -42.05
CA MET A 288 8.87 -7.17 -41.58
C MET A 288 9.25 -8.26 -40.58
N ALA A 289 8.36 -8.59 -39.65
CA ALA A 289 8.61 -9.63 -38.65
C ALA A 289 8.69 -11.05 -39.22
N VAL A 290 7.99 -11.33 -40.33
CA VAL A 290 8.07 -12.60 -41.07
C VAL A 290 9.31 -12.67 -41.96
N LEU A 291 9.84 -11.54 -42.42
CA LEU A 291 11.04 -11.51 -43.26
C LEU A 291 12.34 -11.45 -42.45
N ASP A 292 12.27 -11.06 -41.18
CA ASP A 292 13.43 -10.95 -40.30
C ASP A 292 13.94 -12.32 -39.82
N LYS A 293 14.92 -12.87 -40.54
CA LYS A 293 15.56 -14.15 -40.22
C LYS A 293 16.36 -14.16 -38.91
N GLN A 294 16.71 -13.00 -38.36
CA GLN A 294 17.47 -12.93 -37.10
C GLN A 294 16.55 -13.08 -35.88
N ARG A 295 15.24 -12.92 -36.09
CA ARG A 295 14.24 -13.02 -35.04
C ARG A 295 14.00 -14.50 -34.67
N PRO A 296 13.85 -14.82 -33.38
CA PRO A 296 13.46 -16.17 -32.97
C PRO A 296 12.00 -16.46 -33.31
N HIS A 297 11.76 -17.38 -34.26
CA HIS A 297 10.44 -17.82 -34.74
C HIS A 297 9.89 -19.10 -34.05
N HIS A 298 10.37 -19.42 -32.85
CA HIS A 298 9.96 -20.64 -32.14
C HIS A 298 8.84 -20.38 -31.11
N PRO A 299 7.95 -21.37 -30.87
CA PRO A 299 6.98 -21.30 -29.79
C PRO A 299 7.67 -21.25 -28.42
N VAL A 300 6.93 -20.92 -27.37
CA VAL A 300 7.47 -20.90 -26.00
C VAL A 300 7.86 -22.32 -25.58
N ALA A 301 9.14 -22.53 -25.25
CA ALA A 301 9.61 -23.81 -24.73
C ALA A 301 9.06 -24.07 -23.33
N LEU A 302 8.72 -25.33 -23.02
CA LEU A 302 8.11 -25.71 -21.74
C LEU A 302 8.93 -25.24 -20.52
N GLU A 303 10.26 -25.39 -20.57
CA GLU A 303 11.17 -24.97 -19.51
C GLU A 303 11.10 -23.45 -19.25
N SER A 304 11.04 -22.66 -20.32
CA SER A 304 10.89 -21.21 -20.22
C SER A 304 9.50 -20.82 -19.71
N ALA A 305 8.45 -21.52 -20.15
CA ALA A 305 7.09 -21.28 -19.68
C ALA A 305 6.97 -21.48 -18.17
N GLN A 306 7.52 -22.57 -17.63
CA GLN A 306 7.52 -22.86 -16.20
C GLN A 306 8.20 -21.75 -15.38
N TYR A 307 9.38 -21.30 -15.82
CA TYR A 307 10.08 -20.19 -15.17
C TYR A 307 9.21 -18.93 -15.10
N TRP A 308 8.58 -18.53 -16.21
CA TRP A 308 7.75 -17.33 -16.24
C TRP A 308 6.46 -17.46 -15.43
N VAL A 309 5.86 -18.65 -15.40
CA VAL A 309 4.71 -18.94 -14.52
C VAL A 309 5.11 -18.79 -13.04
N LEU A 310 6.28 -19.32 -12.65
CA LEU A 310 6.79 -19.19 -11.28
C LEU A 310 7.09 -17.74 -10.92
N VAL A 311 7.74 -16.99 -11.82
CA VAL A 311 8.02 -15.55 -11.62
C VAL A 311 6.72 -14.76 -11.48
N SER A 312 5.75 -14.96 -12.38
CA SER A 312 4.44 -14.31 -12.29
C SER A 312 3.68 -14.70 -11.03
N GLY A 313 3.73 -15.96 -10.62
CA GLY A 313 3.14 -16.44 -9.37
C GLY A 313 3.78 -15.80 -8.14
N LEU A 314 5.12 -15.73 -8.09
CA LEU A 314 5.84 -15.07 -7.01
C LEU A 314 5.50 -13.58 -6.91
N VAL A 315 5.51 -12.87 -8.04
CA VAL A 315 5.10 -11.46 -8.10
C VAL A 315 3.67 -11.32 -7.57
N LEU A 316 2.74 -12.16 -8.02
CA LEU A 316 1.34 -12.08 -7.62
C LEU A 316 1.13 -12.38 -6.11
N VAL A 317 1.88 -13.33 -5.54
CA VAL A 317 1.86 -13.62 -4.10
C VAL A 317 2.38 -12.44 -3.29
N VAL A 318 3.50 -11.84 -3.70
CA VAL A 318 4.06 -10.64 -3.04
C VAL A 318 3.06 -9.49 -3.09
N PHE A 319 2.47 -9.20 -4.26
CA PHE A 319 1.52 -8.09 -4.44
C PHE A 319 0.16 -8.32 -3.77
N SER A 320 -0.32 -9.55 -3.67
CA SER A 320 -1.54 -9.87 -2.94
C SER A 320 -1.35 -9.69 -1.43
N GLY A 321 -0.27 -10.23 -0.87
CA GLY A 321 0.06 -10.14 0.57
C GLY A 321 0.49 -8.76 1.06
N LEU A 322 0.93 -7.87 0.16
CA LEU A 322 1.23 -6.47 0.45
C LEU A 322 -0.04 -5.73 0.90
N GLN A 323 -0.25 -5.56 2.21
CA GLN A 323 -1.29 -4.69 2.73
C GLN A 323 -0.68 -3.43 3.34
N TRP A 324 -1.27 -2.28 3.05
CA TRP A 324 -0.82 -0.99 3.55
C TRP A 324 -1.65 -0.64 4.79
N MET A 325 -1.04 -0.71 5.97
CA MET A 325 -1.67 -0.24 7.20
C MET A 325 -1.24 1.20 7.47
N PRO A 326 -2.18 2.14 7.72
CA PRO A 326 -1.82 3.47 8.20
C PRO A 326 -1.12 3.34 9.56
N LEU A 327 -0.06 4.12 9.76
CA LEU A 327 0.80 4.08 10.96
C LEU A 327 -0.01 4.12 12.27
N GLN A 328 -1.13 4.85 12.27
CA GLN A 328 -2.02 4.99 13.42
C GLN A 328 -2.82 3.72 13.75
N ALA A 329 -3.22 2.92 12.74
CA ALA A 329 -3.82 1.60 12.98
C ALA A 329 -2.80 0.60 13.53
N GLN A 330 -1.52 0.76 13.17
CA GLN A 330 -0.44 -0.05 13.71
C GLN A 330 -0.12 0.31 15.17
N MET A 331 -0.14 1.61 15.51
CA MET A 331 -0.05 2.07 16.90
C MET A 331 -1.24 1.59 17.74
N ASN A 332 -2.45 1.63 17.20
CA ASN A 332 -3.64 1.15 17.90
C ASN A 332 -3.68 -0.38 18.03
N ALA A 333 -3.22 -1.13 17.02
CA ALA A 333 -3.15 -2.60 17.08
C ALA A 333 -2.08 -3.10 18.06
N SER A 334 -0.91 -2.44 18.09
CA SER A 334 0.13 -2.70 19.09
C SER A 334 -0.31 -2.28 20.50
N ALA A 335 -1.00 -1.14 20.64
CA ALA A 335 -1.62 -0.74 21.90
C ALA A 335 -2.73 -1.70 22.36
N ALA A 336 -3.56 -2.20 21.44
CA ALA A 336 -4.61 -3.17 21.74
C ALA A 336 -4.05 -4.54 22.14
N GLN A 337 -2.92 -4.97 21.55
CA GLN A 337 -2.19 -6.17 21.98
C GLN A 337 -1.52 -5.98 23.35
N GLN A 338 -1.23 -4.75 23.78
CA GLN A 338 -0.73 -4.43 25.12
C GLN A 338 -1.85 -4.21 26.16
N LEU A 339 -3.11 -4.06 25.74
CA LEU A 339 -4.26 -3.77 26.60
C LEU A 339 -5.22 -4.94 26.82
N ILE A 340 -4.79 -6.19 26.60
CA ILE A 340 -5.49 -7.35 27.17
C ILE A 340 -5.03 -7.53 28.62
N ILE A 341 -5.35 -6.54 29.46
CA ILE A 341 -5.59 -6.81 30.87
C ILE A 341 -7.05 -7.22 30.93
N GLN A 342 -7.28 -8.53 30.92
CA GLN A 342 -8.58 -9.09 31.24
C GLN A 342 -8.88 -8.63 32.67
N TRP A 343 -9.81 -7.68 32.86
CA TRP A 343 -10.41 -7.45 34.17
C TRP A 343 -11.18 -8.73 34.50
N GLN A 344 -10.48 -9.68 35.12
CA GLN A 344 -11.12 -10.81 35.76
C GLN A 344 -11.90 -10.19 36.91
N GLN A 345 -13.19 -9.96 36.66
CA GLN A 345 -14.14 -9.49 37.65
C GLN A 345 -14.18 -10.57 38.73
N GLN A 346 -13.34 -10.40 39.73
CA GLN A 346 -13.25 -11.27 40.89
C GLN A 346 -14.57 -11.07 41.64
N GLN A 347 -15.58 -11.88 41.29
CA GLN A 347 -16.69 -12.13 42.20
C GLN A 347 -16.05 -12.68 43.46
N GLU A 348 -15.89 -11.81 44.45
CA GLU A 348 -15.66 -12.21 45.82
C GLU A 348 -16.76 -13.22 46.17
N LEU A 349 -16.36 -14.50 46.23
CA LEU A 349 -17.11 -15.53 46.91
C LEU A 349 -17.19 -15.12 48.37
N LEU A 350 -18.26 -14.40 48.71
CA LEU A 350 -18.69 -14.19 50.08
C LEU A 350 -18.74 -15.56 50.77
N PRO A 351 -17.98 -15.80 51.85
CA PRO A 351 -18.17 -17.02 52.62
C PRO A 351 -19.56 -16.98 53.22
N THR A 352 -20.39 -17.91 52.76
CA THR A 352 -21.67 -18.26 53.34
C THR A 352 -21.44 -18.93 54.69
N SER A 353 -21.31 -18.12 55.73
CA SER A 353 -21.52 -18.59 57.10
C SER A 353 -22.32 -17.54 57.87
N THR A 354 -23.63 -17.75 57.85
CA THR A 354 -24.56 -17.41 58.93
C THR A 354 -23.92 -17.71 60.27
N GLU A 355 -23.57 -16.68 61.04
CA GLU A 355 -23.72 -16.64 62.50
C GLU A 355 -23.35 -15.25 63.06
N SER A 356 -24.27 -14.70 63.86
CA SER A 356 -24.03 -13.69 64.90
C SER A 356 -23.32 -12.39 64.50
N ARG A 357 -24.07 -11.45 63.90
CA ARG A 357 -23.63 -10.06 63.65
C ARG A 357 -24.43 -9.05 64.49
N SER A 358 -24.47 -9.22 65.81
CA SER A 358 -25.24 -8.36 66.72
C SER A 358 -24.47 -7.63 67.81
N GLU A 359 -23.12 -7.62 67.87
CA GLU A 359 -22.43 -6.99 69.02
C GLU A 359 -21.19 -6.11 68.76
N LEU A 360 -20.90 -5.64 67.54
CA LEU A 360 -19.70 -4.79 67.32
C LEU A 360 -19.92 -3.53 66.47
N PHE A 361 -21.08 -2.88 66.61
CA PHE A 361 -21.25 -1.47 66.22
C PHE A 361 -22.18 -0.77 67.22
N SER A 362 -21.63 -0.21 68.30
CA SER A 362 -22.41 0.60 69.23
C SER A 362 -22.54 2.03 68.70
N TRP A 363 -23.77 2.56 68.69
CA TRP A 363 -24.10 3.94 68.31
C TRP A 363 -23.43 5.02 69.20
N ALA A 364 -22.79 4.61 70.30
CA ALA A 364 -22.01 5.47 71.19
C ALA A 364 -20.67 5.94 70.57
N LEU A 365 -20.02 5.15 69.71
CA LEU A 365 -18.73 5.51 69.07
C LEU A 365 -18.91 6.59 67.98
N VAL A 366 -20.11 6.69 67.41
CA VAL A 366 -20.44 7.67 66.36
C VAL A 366 -20.77 9.06 66.97
N GLN A 367 -21.17 9.12 68.25
CA GLN A 367 -21.45 10.38 68.93
C GLN A 367 -20.19 11.09 69.48
N SER A 368 -19.05 10.40 69.61
CA SER A 368 -17.79 10.98 70.11
C SER A 368 -16.92 11.68 69.05
N LEU A 369 -17.37 11.78 67.80
CA LEU A 369 -16.64 12.40 66.68
C LEU A 369 -17.31 13.67 66.13
N LYS A 370 -18.24 14.28 66.88
CA LYS A 370 -18.84 15.56 66.50
C LYS A 370 -17.95 16.71 67.00
N PRO A 371 -17.27 17.50 66.13
CA PRO A 371 -16.54 18.68 66.58
C PRO A 371 -17.51 19.73 67.14
N ALA A 372 -17.11 20.38 68.23
CA ALA A 372 -17.85 21.45 68.88
C ALA A 372 -17.92 22.71 68.00
N SER A 373 -19.09 23.36 68.01
CA SER A 373 -19.39 24.61 67.33
C SER A 373 -18.92 25.83 68.12
N THR A 374 -18.17 26.74 67.48
CA THR A 374 -18.04 28.16 67.86
C THR A 374 -17.72 28.99 66.60
N PRO A 375 -18.04 30.31 66.58
CA PRO A 375 -18.80 30.94 65.51
C PRO A 375 -17.92 31.66 64.48
N ALA A 376 -18.55 32.01 63.35
CA ALA A 376 -17.95 32.75 62.24
C ALA A 376 -17.37 34.12 62.67
N PRO A 377 -16.20 34.52 62.16
CA PRO A 377 -15.76 35.91 62.19
C PRO A 377 -16.10 36.63 60.88
N GLU A 378 -16.61 37.85 61.02
CA GLU A 378 -16.76 38.89 59.99
C GLU A 378 -15.40 39.54 59.62
N PRO A 379 -15.29 40.31 58.52
CA PRO A 379 -14.06 40.50 57.76
C PRO A 379 -13.09 41.53 58.37
N ILE A 380 -11.78 41.29 58.22
CA ILE A 380 -10.72 42.25 58.59
C ILE A 380 -9.78 42.47 57.40
N GLU A 381 -9.56 43.75 57.09
CA GLU A 381 -8.64 44.28 56.09
C GLU A 381 -7.15 44.10 56.47
N LEU A 382 -6.34 43.87 55.43
CA LEU A 382 -4.94 44.26 55.19
C LEU A 382 -3.97 44.44 56.38
N ILE A 383 -2.85 43.71 56.36
CA ILE A 383 -1.47 44.22 56.55
C ILE A 383 -0.45 43.16 56.05
N GLU A 384 0.28 43.56 55.01
CA GLU A 384 1.73 43.46 54.79
C GLU A 384 2.62 42.39 55.46
N GLN A 385 3.53 41.87 54.62
CA GLN A 385 4.86 41.29 54.92
C GLN A 385 4.94 39.82 55.34
N LEU A 386 5.32 38.95 54.39
CA LEU A 386 5.94 37.66 54.65
C LEU A 386 7.30 37.58 53.94
N GLN A 387 8.37 37.76 54.70
CA GLN A 387 9.70 37.24 54.41
C GLN A 387 9.72 35.74 54.74
N VAL A 388 10.25 34.92 53.83
CA VAL A 388 10.52 33.49 54.09
C VAL A 388 12.02 33.31 54.28
N VAL A 389 12.40 32.90 55.49
CA VAL A 389 13.73 32.42 55.88
C VAL A 389 13.83 30.95 55.52
N GLY A 390 14.89 30.57 54.77
CA GLY A 390 15.19 29.18 54.46
C GLY A 390 15.90 28.47 55.61
N VAL A 391 15.43 27.28 55.99
CA VAL A 391 16.16 26.34 56.85
C VAL A 391 16.32 25.02 56.11
N LYS A 392 17.55 24.52 56.06
CA LYS A 392 17.95 23.25 55.44
C LYS A 392 17.93 22.15 56.54
N PRO A 393 17.29 20.99 56.34
CA PRO A 393 17.26 19.96 57.38
C PRO A 393 18.60 19.21 57.48
N ASP A 394 18.95 18.85 58.71
CA ASP A 394 20.24 18.28 59.12
C ASP A 394 20.28 16.74 58.93
N LYS A 395 21.48 16.20 58.70
CA LYS A 395 21.74 14.78 58.38
C LYS A 395 21.41 13.80 59.52
N ALA A 396 21.13 14.29 60.72
CA ALA A 396 20.84 13.47 61.90
C ALA A 396 19.36 13.02 62.00
N GLU A 397 18.40 13.75 61.43
CA GLU A 397 16.97 13.37 61.45
C GLU A 397 16.64 12.24 60.47
N LEU A 398 17.40 12.11 59.37
CA LEU A 398 17.24 11.04 58.39
C LEU A 398 17.60 9.65 58.95
N ALA A 399 18.54 9.57 59.88
CA ALA A 399 18.99 8.29 60.48
C ALA A 399 18.06 7.77 61.60
N ALA A 400 17.13 8.60 62.10
CA ALA A 400 16.14 8.19 63.09
C ALA A 400 14.90 7.54 62.46
N LEU A 401 14.56 7.92 61.23
CA LEU A 401 13.42 7.37 60.48
C LEU A 401 13.70 5.95 59.94
N GLU A 402 14.96 5.61 59.70
CA GLU A 402 15.36 4.30 59.16
C GLU A 402 15.23 3.16 60.20
N ARG A 403 15.34 3.47 61.50
CA ARG A 403 15.22 2.47 62.59
C ARG A 403 13.77 2.07 62.92
N VAL A 404 12.78 2.88 62.55
CA VAL A 404 11.36 2.57 62.78
C VAL A 404 10.80 1.60 61.72
N ALA A 405 11.45 1.51 60.55
CA ALA A 405 10.96 0.70 59.42
C ALA A 405 11.29 -0.81 59.51
N LEU A 406 12.12 -1.25 60.46
CA LEU A 406 12.61 -2.65 60.50
C LEU A 406 11.81 -3.61 61.40
N THR A 407 10.66 -3.21 61.96
CA THR A 407 9.96 -4.02 62.98
C THR A 407 8.52 -4.40 62.67
N ASN A 408 8.12 -4.51 61.40
CA ASN A 408 6.87 -5.21 61.08
C ASN A 408 6.96 -5.97 59.77
N ASN A 409 7.06 -7.30 59.91
CA ASN A 409 7.18 -8.26 58.84
C ASN A 409 5.78 -8.80 58.51
N GLN A 410 5.05 -8.10 57.64
CA GLN A 410 3.90 -8.66 56.92
C GLN A 410 3.92 -8.17 55.48
N SER A 411 4.08 -9.13 54.58
CA SER A 411 4.11 -8.98 53.13
C SER A 411 2.82 -8.37 52.60
N LEU A 412 2.88 -7.10 52.22
CA LEU A 412 1.98 -6.47 51.26
C LEU A 412 2.84 -6.00 50.10
N SER A 413 2.88 -6.80 49.04
CA SER A 413 3.46 -6.40 47.76
C SER A 413 2.52 -5.42 47.06
N VAL A 414 2.52 -4.17 47.52
CA VAL A 414 2.13 -3.04 46.70
C VAL A 414 3.39 -2.67 45.91
N PRO A 415 3.38 -2.61 44.56
CA PRO A 415 4.50 -2.05 43.83
C PRO A 415 4.64 -0.59 44.27
N ARG A 416 5.65 -0.34 45.10
CA ARG A 416 6.09 0.99 45.50
C ARG A 416 6.70 1.60 44.25
N ILE A 417 5.93 2.38 43.48
CA ILE A 417 6.48 3.21 42.42
C ILE A 417 7.28 4.30 43.12
N GLN A 418 8.56 4.01 43.34
CA GLN A 418 9.55 5.00 43.68
C GLN A 418 9.91 5.67 42.35
N ILE A 419 9.27 6.80 42.05
CA ILE A 419 9.58 7.59 40.86
C ILE A 419 10.99 8.16 41.08
N GLU A 420 12.02 7.45 40.63
CA GLU A 420 13.32 8.05 40.36
C GLU A 420 13.11 9.09 39.24
N GLY A 421 13.39 10.35 39.54
CA GLY A 421 13.23 11.45 38.57
C GLY A 421 13.92 11.17 37.24
N TYR A 422 13.33 11.64 36.14
CA TYR A 422 13.88 11.45 34.80
C TYR A 422 15.25 12.13 34.68
N LEU A 423 16.32 11.35 34.60
CA LEU A 423 17.69 11.86 34.50
C LEU A 423 17.99 12.28 33.04
N PRO A 424 18.25 13.56 32.75
CA PRO A 424 18.67 13.98 31.42
C PRO A 424 20.08 13.44 31.13
N LEU A 425 20.26 12.75 29.99
CA LEU A 425 21.59 12.36 29.51
C LEU A 425 22.28 13.54 28.83
N LYS A 426 21.50 14.34 28.09
CA LYS A 426 21.95 15.58 27.50
C LYS A 426 20.79 16.57 27.46
N LEU A 427 20.84 17.57 28.33
CA LEU A 427 19.95 18.72 28.28
C LEU A 427 20.66 19.88 27.59
N VAL A 428 20.16 20.29 26.42
CA VAL A 428 20.68 21.44 25.70
C VAL A 428 20.09 22.70 26.30
N THR A 429 20.93 23.62 26.73
CA THR A 429 20.50 24.94 27.21
C THR A 429 19.98 25.78 26.06
N PRO A 430 18.78 26.38 26.16
CA PRO A 430 18.22 27.22 25.11
C PRO A 430 19.03 28.50 24.90
N GLU A 431 19.16 28.91 23.65
CA GLU A 431 19.81 30.18 23.32
C GLU A 431 18.94 31.36 23.74
N TYR A 432 19.56 32.36 24.39
CA TYR A 432 18.87 33.57 24.79
C TYR A 432 18.47 34.38 23.54
N PRO A 433 17.17 34.69 23.32
CA PRO A 433 16.75 35.49 22.17
C PRO A 433 17.41 36.87 22.17
N GLN A 434 18.06 37.26 21.08
CA GLN A 434 18.78 38.54 20.96
C GLN A 434 17.89 39.76 21.24
N ILE A 435 16.62 39.70 20.85
CA ILE A 435 15.64 40.76 21.12
C ILE A 435 15.35 40.91 22.61
N ALA A 436 15.31 39.80 23.35
CA ALA A 436 15.11 39.81 24.80
C ALA A 436 16.38 40.28 25.52
N LEU A 437 17.55 39.85 25.04
CA LEU A 437 18.86 40.25 25.57
C LEU A 437 19.07 41.77 25.44
N ASN A 438 18.84 42.34 24.25
CA ASN A 438 18.99 43.77 23.98
C ASN A 438 18.00 44.66 24.75
N ARG A 439 16.89 44.08 25.23
CA ARG A 439 15.83 44.78 25.95
C ARG A 439 15.85 44.51 27.46
N GLY A 440 16.80 43.72 27.95
CA GLY A 440 16.87 43.37 29.37
C GLY A 440 15.69 42.52 29.85
N ILE A 441 15.01 41.80 28.95
CA ILE A 441 13.79 41.05 29.26
C ILE A 441 14.17 39.68 29.77
N GLU A 442 13.81 39.36 31.01
CA GLU A 442 13.93 38.04 31.64
C GLU A 442 12.60 37.29 31.60
N GLY A 443 12.62 35.98 31.87
CA GLY A 443 11.38 35.19 31.84
C GLY A 443 11.56 33.72 32.13
N TRP A 444 10.47 32.98 31.99
CA TRP A 444 10.45 31.53 32.15
C TRP A 444 9.46 30.87 31.19
N VAL A 445 9.72 29.61 30.86
CA VAL A 445 8.86 28.76 30.02
C VAL A 445 8.79 27.39 30.66
N GLN A 446 7.57 26.93 30.92
CA GLN A 446 7.27 25.56 31.35
C GLN A 446 6.76 24.77 30.16
N VAL A 447 7.41 23.65 29.89
CA VAL A 447 7.07 22.75 28.79
C VAL A 447 6.66 21.38 29.31
N GLU A 448 5.72 20.75 28.62
CA GLU A 448 5.37 19.35 28.80
C GLU A 448 5.70 18.59 27.53
N PHE A 449 6.31 17.41 27.70
CA PHE A 449 6.70 16.57 26.59
C PHE A 449 6.65 15.09 26.94
N THR A 450 6.74 14.26 25.91
CA THR A 450 6.78 12.80 26.03
C THR A 450 8.17 12.29 25.69
N ILE A 451 8.71 11.37 26.48
CA ILE A 451 9.99 10.68 26.21
C ILE A 451 9.65 9.33 25.56
N ASP A 452 10.24 9.05 24.41
CA ASP A 452 10.05 7.78 23.71
C ASP A 452 10.94 6.66 24.30
N THR A 453 10.79 5.44 23.77
CA THR A 453 11.54 4.25 24.20
C THR A 453 13.05 4.35 23.96
N THR A 454 13.50 5.30 23.15
CA THR A 454 14.91 5.56 22.86
C THR A 454 15.49 6.73 23.66
N GLY A 455 14.66 7.43 24.43
CA GLY A 455 15.05 8.58 25.24
C GLY A 455 14.94 9.92 24.54
N PHE A 456 14.41 9.98 23.32
CA PHE A 456 14.18 11.24 22.59
C PHE A 456 12.83 11.86 22.97
N ILE A 457 12.77 13.18 22.83
CA ILE A 457 11.59 13.99 23.16
C ILE A 457 10.65 14.06 21.95
N ILE A 458 9.39 13.67 22.13
CA ILE A 458 8.30 13.79 21.16
C ILE A 458 7.17 14.65 21.73
N ASN A 459 6.45 15.34 20.83
CA ASN A 459 5.30 16.21 21.14
C ASN A 459 5.54 17.26 22.26
N PRO A 460 6.65 18.03 22.24
CA PRO A 460 6.83 19.10 23.21
C PRO A 460 5.84 20.23 22.97
N HIS A 461 5.10 20.62 24.01
CA HIS A 461 4.19 21.76 24.00
C HIS A 461 4.39 22.62 25.24
N ILE A 462 4.00 23.89 25.16
CA ILE A 462 4.19 24.86 26.24
C ILE A 462 2.93 24.85 27.10
N VAL A 463 3.13 24.63 28.39
CA VAL A 463 2.04 24.63 29.39
C VAL A 463 1.83 26.03 29.94
N ALA A 464 2.92 26.76 30.20
CA ALA A 464 2.87 28.12 30.70
C ALA A 464 4.17 28.87 30.37
N HIS A 465 4.09 30.19 30.20
CA HIS A 465 5.25 31.05 29.96
C HIS A 465 5.04 32.45 30.53
N SER A 466 6.13 33.17 30.75
CA SER A 466 6.08 34.61 31.02
C SER A 466 7.43 35.23 30.69
N PRO A 467 7.50 36.31 29.88
CA PRO A 467 6.45 36.88 29.03
C PRO A 467 6.08 35.99 27.84
N SER A 468 4.84 36.10 27.37
CA SER A 468 4.28 35.22 26.33
C SER A 468 4.99 35.34 24.98
N GLY A 469 5.39 34.20 24.42
CA GLY A 469 5.87 34.10 23.03
C GLY A 469 7.30 34.58 22.77
N ILE A 470 8.04 35.03 23.79
CA ILE A 470 9.41 35.57 23.62
C ILE A 470 10.46 34.45 23.64
N PHE A 471 10.31 33.48 24.54
CA PHE A 471 11.32 32.44 24.81
C PHE A 471 10.93 31.05 24.27
N ASP A 472 9.67 30.88 23.90
CA ASP A 472 9.03 29.66 23.43
C ASP A 472 9.84 28.91 22.36
N ARG A 473 10.24 29.63 21.30
CA ARG A 473 10.95 29.06 20.16
C ARG A 473 12.33 28.54 20.56
N SER A 474 13.06 29.27 21.40
CA SER A 474 14.39 28.86 21.88
C SER A 474 14.31 27.57 22.70
N VAL A 475 13.29 27.45 23.55
CA VAL A 475 13.07 26.26 24.37
C VAL A 475 12.71 25.04 23.51
N LEU A 476 11.76 25.19 22.59
CA LEU A 476 11.37 24.09 21.69
C LEU A 476 12.54 23.62 20.80
N GLN A 477 13.41 24.53 20.34
CA GLN A 477 14.58 24.18 19.53
C GLN A 477 15.66 23.45 20.34
N ALA A 478 15.83 23.81 21.62
CA ALA A 478 16.76 23.14 22.53
C ALA A 478 16.29 21.73 22.89
N LEU A 479 14.98 21.56 23.13
CA LEU A 479 14.38 20.25 23.42
C LEU A 479 14.55 19.26 22.26
N ARG A 480 14.45 19.72 21.00
CA ARG A 480 14.71 18.87 19.82
C ARG A 480 16.12 18.27 19.77
N LYS A 481 17.08 18.85 20.50
CA LYS A 481 18.47 18.39 20.56
C LYS A 481 18.80 17.71 21.90
N SER A 482 17.82 17.59 22.79
CA SER A 482 17.96 17.03 24.13
C SER A 482 17.45 15.59 24.17
N TYR A 483 18.04 14.75 25.03
CA TYR A 483 17.60 13.38 25.24
C TYR A 483 17.84 12.92 26.68
N TYR A 484 16.98 12.01 27.13
CA TYR A 484 16.90 11.49 28.48
C TYR A 484 17.31 10.02 28.53
N ARG A 485 17.59 9.51 29.73
CA ARG A 485 17.77 8.08 29.90
C ARG A 485 16.41 7.39 29.70
N PRO A 486 16.31 6.38 28.81
CA PRO A 486 15.07 5.62 28.65
C PRO A 486 14.66 4.99 29.98
N GLN A 487 13.39 5.15 30.35
CA GLN A 487 12.83 4.49 31.53
C GLN A 487 12.53 3.04 31.19
N LEU A 488 12.85 2.15 32.12
CA LEU A 488 12.64 0.71 31.96
C LEU A 488 11.51 0.26 32.88
N PHE A 489 10.56 -0.50 32.34
CA PHE A 489 9.59 -1.25 33.12
C PHE A 489 9.80 -2.74 32.82
N ASP A 490 10.09 -3.52 33.86
CA ASP A 490 10.42 -4.95 33.74
C ASP A 490 11.53 -5.26 32.70
N GLY A 491 12.56 -4.40 32.65
CA GLY A 491 13.70 -4.52 31.74
C GLY A 491 13.46 -4.05 30.30
N GLN A 492 12.24 -3.60 29.96
CA GLN A 492 11.93 -3.07 28.62
C GLN A 492 11.71 -1.54 28.64
N PRO A 493 12.17 -0.81 27.62
CA PRO A 493 11.99 0.64 27.56
C PRO A 493 10.52 1.01 27.34
N ILE A 494 10.03 1.97 28.12
CA ILE A 494 8.65 2.47 28.05
C ILE A 494 8.59 3.93 27.60
N VAL A 495 7.46 4.31 27.01
CA VAL A 495 7.14 5.71 26.70
C VAL A 495 6.65 6.39 27.98
N VAL A 496 7.17 7.57 28.26
CA VAL A 496 6.80 8.36 29.44
C VAL A 496 6.14 9.65 28.99
N GLN A 497 4.88 9.84 29.36
CA GLN A 497 4.09 11.04 29.05
C GLN A 497 4.02 11.98 30.26
N GLY A 498 3.74 13.26 30.01
CA GLY A 498 3.53 14.25 31.07
C GLY A 498 4.80 14.74 31.76
N VAL A 499 5.96 14.65 31.10
CA VAL A 499 7.21 15.14 31.67
C VAL A 499 7.24 16.65 31.55
N THR A 500 7.26 17.35 32.68
CA THR A 500 7.29 18.82 32.73
C THR A 500 8.67 19.34 33.11
N GLU A 501 9.20 20.28 32.33
CA GLU A 501 10.50 20.94 32.59
C GLU A 501 10.33 22.47 32.59
N LEU A 502 11.03 23.16 33.49
CA LEU A 502 10.98 24.62 33.62
C LEU A 502 12.32 25.25 33.21
N PHE A 503 12.30 26.07 32.16
CA PHE A 503 13.45 26.86 31.72
C PHE A 503 13.32 28.30 32.21
N ARG A 504 14.34 28.81 32.91
CA ARG A 504 14.41 30.19 33.39
C ARG A 504 15.53 30.95 32.67
N PHE A 505 15.20 32.14 32.19
CA PHE A 505 16.08 33.07 31.49
C PHE A 505 16.35 34.27 32.40
N THR A 506 17.59 34.37 32.90
CA THR A 506 18.05 35.48 33.76
C THR A 506 19.30 36.10 33.17
N LEU A 507 19.44 37.42 33.31
CA LEU A 507 20.59 38.19 32.92
C LEU A 507 21.51 38.37 34.13
N GLN A 508 22.79 38.04 33.92
CA GLN A 508 23.80 38.23 34.94
C GLN A 508 24.10 39.73 35.05
N HIS A 509 23.70 40.37 36.15
CA HIS A 509 24.08 41.74 36.45
C HIS A 509 25.46 41.72 37.11
N ASP A 510 26.45 42.38 36.49
CA ASP A 510 27.81 42.48 37.03
C ASP A 510 27.80 43.02 38.47
N VAL A 511 28.29 42.20 39.40
CA VAL A 511 28.76 42.64 40.71
C VAL A 511 30.20 43.15 40.50
N PRO A 512 30.57 44.36 40.97
CA PRO A 512 31.89 44.93 40.70
C PRO A 512 33.04 44.11 41.33
N PRO A 513 34.25 44.14 40.73
CA PRO A 513 35.32 43.22 41.05
C PRO A 513 36.07 43.67 42.31
N HIS A 514 36.03 42.88 43.38
CA HIS A 514 37.09 42.92 44.38
C HIS A 514 37.42 41.55 44.96
N ALA A 515 38.73 41.28 44.93
CA ALA A 515 39.52 40.43 45.82
C ALA A 515 39.66 38.92 45.50
N HIS A 516 40.62 38.66 44.62
CA HIS A 516 41.74 37.73 44.76
C HIS A 516 41.50 36.20 44.83
N SER A 517 41.93 35.57 43.73
CA SER A 517 42.37 34.18 43.62
C SER A 517 43.55 33.84 44.51
N PHE A 518 43.54 32.66 45.12
CA PHE A 518 44.67 31.72 45.36
C PHE A 518 43.98 30.41 45.80
N SER A 519 44.26 29.19 45.35
CA SER A 519 45.30 28.62 44.50
C SER A 519 44.96 27.13 44.32
N ASP A 520 45.13 26.61 43.10
CA ASP A 520 45.34 25.18 42.86
C ASP A 520 46.71 24.75 43.42
N VAL A 521 46.76 23.73 44.29
CA VAL A 521 47.94 22.84 44.42
C VAL A 521 47.49 21.44 44.85
N ALA A 522 47.61 20.48 43.93
CA ALA A 522 47.59 19.05 44.24
C ALA A 522 48.88 18.63 44.98
N PRO A 523 48.84 17.60 45.86
CA PRO A 523 49.97 17.29 46.73
C PRO A 523 51.01 16.42 46.02
N ARG A 524 52.30 16.76 46.16
CA ARG A 524 53.42 15.81 45.98
C ARG A 524 54.26 15.75 47.25
N ARG A 525 54.37 14.52 47.75
CA ARG A 525 55.41 13.92 48.62
C ARG A 525 56.71 14.75 48.62
N ARG A 526 57.27 15.14 49.76
CA ARG A 526 57.96 14.32 50.76
C ARG A 526 58.24 15.14 52.00
#